data_AF-A0A842SDW2-F1
#
_entry.id   AF-A0A842SDW2-F1
#
_cell.length_a   1.000
_cell.length_b   1.000
_cell.length_c   1.000
_cell.angle_alpha   90.00
_cell.angle_beta   90.00
_cell.angle_gamma   90.00
#
_symmetry.space_group_name_H-M   'P 1'
#
loop_
_entity.id
_entity.type
_entity.pdbx_description
1 polymer ?
#
loop_
_entity_poly.entity_id
_entity_poly.type
_entity_poly.pdbx_seq_one_letter_code
_entity_poly.pdbx_strand_id
1 'polypeptide(L)'
;MIKYIDKDGFASFSQVGGWDKRVAYGTRLKIWVGDGPEDYIIGNIAVKPAHLTDSKERDKTPELKDMKIDLGATSKEEAEEWGVTPGSVCTPAIGLDRLGKGGDLVIAPAFDDICCVAAFVETMEQLQDNPLNDLKVHFVATVQEEVGLRGATIAAYNLNPWAAIATDVTHAVAPDIKPGEVGGIELGKGPVISLGANFTRALWEIMEQQAEKNKIPYQRQGVPSRSGTDAWAIQIERGGTITGLISMPNRYMHSPNEVIHMKDLENLASLLTHTLHGLDGSDIQHNKTVHKK
;
A
#
# COMPACT_ATOMS: atom_id res chain seq x y z
N MET A 1 -2.73 -2.99 16.85
CA MET A 1 -1.75 -2.72 17.92
C MET A 1 -2.39 -2.98 19.28
N ILE A 2 -1.70 -3.72 20.14
CA ILE A 2 -2.13 -4.06 21.50
C ILE A 2 -2.05 -2.82 22.39
N LYS A 3 -3.09 -2.59 23.20
CA LYS A 3 -3.19 -1.49 24.16
C LYS A 3 -3.04 -1.96 25.60
N TYR A 4 -3.52 -3.15 25.91
CA TYR A 4 -3.59 -3.66 27.28
C TYR A 4 -3.79 -5.18 27.26
N ILE A 5 -3.17 -5.89 28.20
CA ILE A 5 -3.36 -7.33 28.43
C ILE A 5 -4.03 -7.47 29.79
N ASP A 6 -5.16 -8.18 29.85
CA ASP A 6 -5.86 -8.42 31.10
C ASP A 6 -5.30 -9.60 31.88
N LYS A 7 -5.77 -9.75 33.13
CA LYS A 7 -5.31 -10.79 34.07
C LYS A 7 -5.51 -12.21 33.56
N ASP A 8 -6.44 -12.40 32.62
CA ASP A 8 -6.79 -13.71 32.07
C ASP A 8 -6.03 -13.97 30.75
N GLY A 9 -5.11 -13.07 30.36
CA GLY A 9 -4.25 -13.22 29.18
C GLY A 9 -4.81 -12.65 27.88
N PHE A 10 -5.99 -12.01 27.87
CA PHE A 10 -6.57 -11.44 26.65
C PHE A 10 -6.10 -10.02 26.41
N ALA A 11 -5.81 -9.70 25.14
CA ALA A 11 -5.35 -8.38 24.74
C ALA A 11 -6.48 -7.51 24.17
N SER A 12 -6.58 -6.28 24.68
CA SER A 12 -7.35 -5.19 24.06
C SER A 12 -6.49 -4.49 23.03
N PHE A 13 -7.07 -4.02 21.93
CA PHE A 13 -6.30 -3.49 20.81
C PHE A 13 -6.96 -2.26 20.17
N SER A 14 -6.24 -1.63 19.25
CA SER A 14 -6.77 -0.63 18.33
C SER A 14 -6.13 -0.75 16.96
N GLN A 15 -6.83 -0.23 15.96
CA GLN A 15 -6.36 -0.18 14.58
C GLN A 15 -5.19 0.81 14.45
N VAL A 16 -4.26 0.45 13.57
CA VAL A 16 -3.25 1.35 13.01
C VAL A 16 -3.64 1.47 11.54
N GLY A 17 -3.87 2.69 11.07
CA GLY A 17 -4.53 2.92 9.78
C GLY A 17 -6.04 2.61 9.82
N GLY A 18 -6.67 2.66 8.65
CA GLY A 18 -8.11 2.48 8.48
C GLY A 18 -8.49 1.07 8.04
N TRP A 19 -8.93 0.23 8.98
CA TRP A 19 -9.35 -1.15 8.70
C TRP A 19 -10.86 -1.32 8.76
N ASP A 20 -11.42 -2.16 7.89
CA ASP A 20 -12.82 -2.53 7.97
C ASP A 20 -13.07 -3.46 9.18
N LYS A 21 -13.83 -2.98 10.18
CA LYS A 21 -14.16 -3.78 11.37
C LYS A 21 -14.97 -5.04 11.05
N ARG A 22 -15.68 -5.10 9.90
CA ARG A 22 -16.49 -6.26 9.49
C ARG A 22 -15.64 -7.51 9.28
N VAL A 23 -14.38 -7.34 8.90
CA VAL A 23 -13.43 -8.45 8.64
C VAL A 23 -12.50 -8.72 9.82
N ALA A 24 -12.63 -7.99 10.94
CA ALA A 24 -11.74 -8.17 12.08
C ALA A 24 -12.02 -9.48 12.84
N TYR A 25 -13.28 -9.82 13.11
CA TYR A 25 -13.63 -11.02 13.87
C TYR A 25 -13.19 -12.30 13.13
N GLY A 26 -12.46 -13.18 13.84
CA GLY A 26 -11.95 -14.44 13.30
C GLY A 26 -10.68 -14.30 12.47
N THR A 27 -10.12 -13.09 12.34
CA THR A 27 -8.82 -12.89 11.70
C THR A 27 -7.71 -13.38 12.61
N ARG A 28 -6.92 -14.33 12.11
CA ARG A 28 -5.65 -14.75 12.71
C ARG A 28 -4.63 -13.64 12.55
N LEU A 29 -3.82 -13.41 13.58
CA LEU A 29 -2.83 -12.35 13.63
C LEU A 29 -1.45 -12.92 13.90
N LYS A 30 -0.44 -12.32 13.27
CA LYS A 30 0.94 -12.30 13.77
C LYS A 30 1.04 -11.14 14.77
N ILE A 31 1.47 -11.43 15.99
CA ILE A 31 1.75 -10.43 17.02
C ILE A 31 3.26 -10.32 17.12
N TRP A 32 3.79 -9.19 16.66
CA TRP A 32 5.24 -8.97 16.55
C TRP A 32 5.83 -8.71 17.94
N VAL A 33 6.82 -9.53 18.29
CA VAL A 33 7.54 -9.50 19.58
C VAL A 33 9.05 -9.26 19.41
N GLY A 34 9.51 -9.14 18.17
CA GLY A 34 10.86 -8.73 17.79
C GLY A 34 10.90 -8.18 16.35
N ASP A 35 12.10 -7.89 15.87
CA ASP A 35 12.33 -7.26 14.56
C ASP A 35 12.57 -8.27 13.43
N GLY A 36 12.79 -9.55 13.77
CA GLY A 36 12.99 -10.62 12.79
C GLY A 36 11.70 -11.03 12.06
N PRO A 37 11.82 -11.60 10.85
CA PRO A 37 10.66 -11.99 10.04
C PRO A 37 9.79 -13.09 10.67
N GLU A 38 10.37 -13.87 11.59
CA GLU A 38 9.69 -14.93 12.35
C GLU A 38 9.53 -14.59 13.84
N ASP A 39 9.84 -13.36 14.25
CA ASP A 39 9.75 -12.92 15.65
C ASP A 39 8.32 -12.48 15.98
N TYR A 40 7.38 -13.41 15.84
CA TYR A 40 5.97 -13.22 16.16
C TYR A 40 5.38 -14.45 16.82
N ILE A 41 4.32 -14.24 17.60
CA ILE A 41 3.40 -15.29 18.02
C ILE A 41 2.08 -15.19 17.26
N ILE A 42 1.30 -16.26 17.25
CA ILE A 42 -0.02 -16.28 16.62
C ILE A 42 -1.10 -15.93 17.64
N GLY A 43 -2.03 -15.07 17.23
CA GLY A 43 -3.26 -14.80 17.96
C GLY A 43 -4.48 -14.81 17.06
N ASN A 44 -5.66 -14.63 17.66
CA ASN A 44 -6.93 -14.56 16.95
C ASN A 44 -7.80 -13.43 17.52
N ILE A 45 -8.45 -12.65 16.65
CA ILE A 45 -9.44 -11.68 17.09
C ILE A 45 -10.75 -12.42 17.41
N ALA A 46 -11.15 -12.35 18.68
CA ALA A 46 -12.32 -13.01 19.23
C ALA A 46 -13.35 -11.99 19.72
N VAL A 47 -14.62 -12.40 19.65
CA VAL A 47 -15.77 -11.74 20.27
C VAL A 47 -16.76 -12.81 20.69
N LYS A 48 -17.71 -12.45 21.56
CA LYS A 48 -18.82 -13.33 21.96
C LYS A 48 -19.50 -13.92 20.71
N PRO A 49 -19.55 -15.25 20.54
CA PRO A 49 -20.16 -15.88 19.37
C PRO A 49 -21.66 -15.57 19.23
N ALA A 50 -22.14 -15.38 18.00
CA ALA A 50 -23.52 -14.99 17.68
C ALA A 50 -24.60 -15.92 18.27
N HIS A 51 -24.30 -17.21 18.47
CA HIS A 51 -25.23 -18.16 19.09
C HIS A 51 -25.48 -17.89 20.58
N LEU A 52 -24.59 -17.13 21.23
CA LEU A 52 -24.69 -16.73 22.64
C LEU A 52 -25.17 -15.27 22.79
N THR A 53 -25.36 -14.54 21.69
CA THR A 53 -25.87 -13.17 21.71
C THR A 53 -27.40 -13.16 21.68
N ASP A 54 -27.98 -12.13 22.27
CA ASP A 54 -29.41 -11.85 22.10
C ASP A 54 -29.72 -11.38 20.66
N SER A 55 -31.00 -11.26 20.31
CA SER A 55 -31.41 -10.87 18.96
C SER A 55 -30.95 -9.46 18.57
N LYS A 56 -30.87 -8.51 19.51
CA LYS A 56 -30.46 -7.13 19.24
C LYS A 56 -28.95 -7.00 19.06
N GLU A 57 -28.18 -7.81 19.78
CA GLU A 57 -26.73 -7.93 19.64
C GLU A 57 -26.36 -8.64 18.32
N ARG A 58 -27.12 -9.66 17.93
CA ARG A 58 -26.84 -10.49 16.75
C ARG A 58 -26.90 -9.71 15.43
N ASP A 59 -27.81 -8.76 15.33
CA ASP A 59 -28.03 -7.99 14.09
C ASP A 59 -27.02 -6.84 13.91
N LYS A 60 -26.07 -6.67 14.83
CA LYS A 60 -25.07 -5.60 14.81
C LYS A 60 -23.68 -6.17 14.59
N THR A 61 -22.91 -5.54 13.70
CA THR A 61 -21.46 -5.77 13.63
C THR A 61 -20.82 -5.33 14.95
N PRO A 62 -20.07 -6.20 15.64
CA PRO A 62 -19.39 -5.82 16.89
C PRO A 62 -18.42 -4.65 16.65
N GLU A 63 -18.31 -3.76 17.63
CA GLU A 63 -17.29 -2.72 17.60
C GLU A 63 -15.93 -3.31 18.00
N LEU A 64 -14.84 -2.76 17.48
CA LEU A 64 -13.48 -3.26 17.77
C LEU A 64 -13.15 -3.23 19.27
N LYS A 65 -13.70 -2.25 20.00
CA LYS A 65 -13.52 -2.12 21.45
C LYS A 65 -14.14 -3.30 22.24
N ASP A 66 -15.11 -3.98 21.63
CA ASP A 66 -15.81 -5.13 22.22
C ASP A 66 -15.14 -6.46 21.79
N MET A 67 -14.15 -6.39 20.88
CA MET A 67 -13.33 -7.51 20.47
C MET A 67 -12.05 -7.58 21.33
N LYS A 68 -11.50 -8.79 21.43
CA LYS A 68 -10.23 -9.08 22.11
C LYS A 68 -9.32 -9.89 21.20
N ILE A 69 -8.02 -9.79 21.41
CA ILE A 69 -7.06 -10.73 20.83
C ILE A 69 -6.86 -11.83 21.86
N ASP A 70 -7.18 -13.05 21.47
CA ASP A 70 -6.79 -14.26 22.16
C ASP A 70 -5.43 -14.69 21.62
N LEU A 71 -4.43 -14.70 22.50
CA LEU A 71 -3.06 -15.11 22.23
C LEU A 71 -2.73 -16.47 22.88
N GLY A 72 -3.70 -17.11 23.55
CA GLY A 72 -3.51 -18.39 24.22
C GLY A 72 -2.82 -18.33 25.59
N ALA A 73 -2.53 -17.13 26.11
CA ALA A 73 -1.99 -16.98 27.47
C ALA A 73 -3.06 -17.22 28.53
N THR A 74 -2.64 -17.75 29.67
CA THR A 74 -3.48 -18.00 30.86
C THR A 74 -3.40 -16.89 31.89
N SER A 75 -2.45 -15.96 31.71
CA SER A 75 -2.24 -14.81 32.57
C SER A 75 -1.60 -13.66 31.80
N LYS A 76 -1.63 -12.48 32.40
CA LYS A 76 -0.91 -11.32 31.88
C LYS A 76 0.60 -11.58 31.84
N GLU A 77 1.12 -12.16 32.92
CA GLU A 77 2.55 -12.41 33.11
C GLU A 77 3.09 -13.36 32.04
N GLU A 78 2.36 -14.43 31.71
CA GLU A 78 2.74 -15.36 30.64
C GLU A 78 2.77 -14.68 29.26
N ALA A 79 1.81 -13.80 28.96
CA ALA A 79 1.81 -13.02 27.73
C ALA A 79 3.05 -12.09 27.64
N GLU A 80 3.40 -11.45 28.76
CA GLU A 80 4.57 -10.57 28.86
C GLU A 80 5.89 -11.37 28.75
N GLU A 81 5.95 -12.61 29.26
CA GLU A 81 7.08 -13.53 29.07
C GLU A 81 7.32 -13.89 27.60
N TRP A 82 6.26 -13.92 26.78
CA TRP A 82 6.36 -14.09 25.32
C TRP A 82 6.74 -12.80 24.58
N GLY A 83 6.96 -11.70 25.29
CA GLY A 83 7.31 -10.39 24.71
C GLY A 83 6.10 -9.57 24.25
N VAL A 84 4.87 -10.00 24.54
CA VAL A 84 3.67 -9.25 24.19
C VAL A 84 3.50 -8.08 25.15
N THR A 85 3.50 -6.86 24.64
CA THR A 85 3.41 -5.64 25.46
C THR A 85 2.44 -4.62 24.84
N PRO A 86 1.91 -3.67 25.63
CA PRO A 86 1.27 -2.49 25.06
C PRO A 86 2.21 -1.81 24.05
N GLY A 87 1.75 -1.66 22.81
CA GLY A 87 2.57 -1.20 21.68
C GLY A 87 2.92 -2.30 20.68
N SER A 88 2.83 -3.59 21.03
CA SER A 88 3.01 -4.68 20.08
C SER A 88 2.05 -4.53 18.89
N VAL A 89 2.63 -4.51 17.68
CA VAL A 89 1.87 -4.37 16.44
C VAL A 89 1.39 -5.75 16.01
N CYS A 90 0.25 -5.78 15.32
CA CYS A 90 -0.33 -7.01 14.80
C CYS A 90 -0.59 -6.85 13.31
N THR A 91 -0.35 -7.91 12.54
CA THR A 91 -0.71 -8.02 11.12
C THR A 91 -1.47 -9.31 10.89
N PRO A 92 -2.28 -9.47 9.83
CA PRO A 92 -2.91 -10.76 9.53
C PRO A 92 -1.88 -11.87 9.34
N ALA A 93 -2.16 -13.03 9.93
CA ALA A 93 -1.43 -14.28 9.70
C ALA A 93 -2.05 -15.04 8.52
N ILE A 94 -1.98 -14.44 7.33
CA ILE A 94 -2.46 -15.01 6.07
C ILE A 94 -1.30 -14.99 5.08
N GLY A 95 -1.11 -16.11 4.37
CA GLY A 95 -0.05 -16.24 3.36
C GLY A 95 -0.47 -15.70 2.00
N LEU A 96 0.48 -15.76 1.06
CA LEU A 96 0.22 -15.54 -0.36
C LEU A 96 -0.34 -16.81 -0.99
N ASP A 97 -1.45 -16.68 -1.71
CA ASP A 97 -2.04 -17.75 -2.50
C ASP A 97 -2.37 -17.28 -3.92
N ARG A 98 -2.59 -18.24 -4.82
CA ARG A 98 -3.18 -17.97 -6.14
C ARG A 98 -4.70 -18.09 -6.07
N LEU A 99 -5.39 -17.12 -6.64
CA LEU A 99 -6.85 -17.14 -6.67
C LEU A 99 -7.35 -18.13 -7.73
N GLY A 100 -8.22 -19.06 -7.32
CA GLY A 100 -8.80 -20.07 -8.21
C GLY A 100 -7.83 -21.17 -8.62
N LYS A 101 -7.98 -21.71 -9.84
CA LYS A 101 -7.19 -22.86 -10.33
C LYS A 101 -5.97 -22.45 -11.17
N GLY A 102 -5.11 -21.59 -10.61
CA GLY A 102 -3.78 -21.33 -11.18
C GLY A 102 -3.70 -20.27 -12.29
N GLY A 103 -4.18 -19.05 -12.03
CA GLY A 103 -3.99 -17.89 -12.91
C GLY A 103 -2.97 -16.87 -12.38
N ASP A 104 -2.95 -15.70 -12.99
CA ASP A 104 -2.10 -14.56 -12.61
C ASP A 104 -2.67 -13.73 -11.45
N LEU A 105 -3.88 -14.04 -10.98
CA LEU A 105 -4.45 -13.39 -9.80
C LEU A 105 -3.89 -14.03 -8.53
N VAL A 106 -3.38 -13.19 -7.64
CA VAL A 106 -2.86 -13.59 -6.33
C VAL A 106 -3.64 -12.89 -5.22
N ILE A 107 -3.69 -13.54 -4.06
CA ILE A 107 -4.40 -13.05 -2.88
C ILE A 107 -3.49 -13.10 -1.66
N ALA A 108 -3.43 -12.00 -0.91
CA ALA A 108 -2.61 -11.86 0.29
C ALA A 108 -3.07 -10.63 1.11
N PRO A 109 -2.66 -10.52 2.38
CA PRO A 109 -2.73 -9.25 3.09
C PRO A 109 -1.68 -8.26 2.56
N ALA A 110 -1.90 -6.96 2.80
CA ALA A 110 -0.91 -5.89 2.65
C ALA A 110 -0.35 -5.69 1.23
N PHE A 111 -1.10 -6.06 0.19
CA PHE A 111 -0.70 -5.67 -1.17
C PHE A 111 -0.63 -4.15 -1.31
N ASP A 112 -1.51 -3.43 -0.63
CA ASP A 112 -1.29 -2.07 -0.18
C ASP A 112 -0.24 -1.99 0.97
N ASP A 113 1.01 -1.58 0.72
CA ASP A 113 1.64 -1.29 -0.58
C ASP A 113 2.85 -2.19 -0.87
N ILE A 114 2.90 -3.38 -0.27
CA ILE A 114 4.07 -4.28 -0.43
C ILE A 114 4.26 -4.73 -1.88
N CYS A 115 3.21 -4.70 -2.70
CA CYS A 115 3.30 -5.08 -4.10
C CYS A 115 4.11 -4.08 -4.93
N CYS A 116 4.03 -2.78 -4.61
CA CYS A 116 4.85 -1.76 -5.25
C CYS A 116 6.29 -1.80 -4.77
N VAL A 117 6.54 -2.16 -3.50
CA VAL A 117 7.90 -2.45 -3.02
C VAL A 117 8.52 -3.64 -3.77
N ALA A 118 7.74 -4.70 -4.02
CA ALA A 118 8.19 -5.81 -4.86
C ALA A 118 8.49 -5.35 -6.30
N ALA A 119 7.68 -4.47 -6.88
CA ALA A 119 7.95 -3.88 -8.18
C ALA A 119 9.24 -3.02 -8.19
N PHE A 120 9.59 -2.35 -7.08
CA PHE A 120 10.89 -1.66 -6.97
C PHE A 120 12.07 -2.62 -7.04
N VAL A 121 11.97 -3.80 -6.41
CA VAL A 121 13.02 -4.83 -6.49
C VAL A 121 13.20 -5.27 -7.95
N GLU A 122 12.10 -5.58 -8.63
CA GLU A 122 12.12 -5.96 -10.05
C GLU A 122 12.68 -4.83 -10.94
N THR A 123 12.29 -3.57 -10.71
CA THR A 123 12.88 -2.42 -11.41
C THR A 123 14.38 -2.32 -11.18
N MET A 124 14.86 -2.52 -9.94
CA MET A 124 16.30 -2.51 -9.64
C MET A 124 17.05 -3.61 -10.38
N GLU A 125 16.47 -4.81 -10.50
CA GLU A 125 17.05 -5.92 -11.28
C GLU A 125 17.13 -5.57 -12.78
N GLN A 126 16.06 -5.02 -13.36
CA GLN A 126 16.07 -4.58 -14.76
C GLN A 126 17.09 -3.47 -15.05
N LEU A 127 17.30 -2.56 -14.09
CA LEU A 127 18.30 -1.49 -14.20
C LEU A 127 19.74 -1.99 -14.04
N GLN A 128 19.97 -3.17 -13.44
CA GLN A 128 21.30 -3.78 -13.43
C GLN A 128 21.69 -4.25 -14.83
N ASP A 129 20.74 -4.82 -15.56
CA ASP A 129 20.95 -5.29 -16.93
C ASP A 129 21.03 -4.15 -17.95
N ASN A 130 20.31 -3.04 -17.68
CA ASN A 130 20.30 -1.85 -18.53
C ASN A 130 20.46 -0.57 -17.68
N PRO A 131 21.71 -0.21 -17.32
CA PRO A 131 21.96 0.90 -16.40
C PRO A 131 21.64 2.28 -16.99
N LEU A 132 21.33 3.21 -16.10
CA LEU A 132 21.18 4.63 -16.39
C LEU A 132 22.57 5.28 -16.52
N ASN A 133 22.67 6.35 -17.30
CA ASN A 133 23.95 7.03 -17.54
C ASN A 133 24.18 8.19 -16.57
N ASP A 134 23.21 9.11 -16.49
CA ASP A 134 23.39 10.40 -15.80
C ASP A 134 22.32 10.67 -14.73
N LEU A 135 21.48 9.67 -14.42
CA LEU A 135 20.39 9.79 -13.46
C LEU A 135 20.69 9.02 -12.15
N LYS A 136 20.72 9.75 -11.04
CA LYS A 136 20.77 9.16 -9.69
C LYS A 136 19.36 8.85 -9.20
N VAL A 137 19.09 7.58 -8.92
CA VAL A 137 17.79 7.11 -8.44
C VAL A 137 17.86 6.73 -6.97
N HIS A 138 16.85 7.12 -6.21
CA HIS A 138 16.64 6.71 -4.82
C HIS A 138 15.34 5.89 -4.74
N PHE A 139 15.46 4.59 -4.47
CA PHE A 139 14.30 3.76 -4.11
C PHE A 139 14.03 3.91 -2.62
N VAL A 140 12.81 4.31 -2.26
CA VAL A 140 12.43 4.63 -0.88
C VAL A 140 11.17 3.85 -0.53
N ALA A 141 11.31 2.83 0.30
CA ALA A 141 10.18 2.19 0.97
C ALA A 141 9.80 3.04 2.19
N THR A 142 8.77 3.86 2.04
CA THR A 142 8.28 4.75 3.11
C THR A 142 7.53 3.96 4.18
N VAL A 143 7.36 4.58 5.34
CA VAL A 143 6.54 4.05 6.43
C VAL A 143 5.52 5.11 6.84
N GLN A 144 4.44 4.68 7.50
CA GLN A 144 3.42 5.57 8.05
C GLN A 144 2.63 6.38 7.00
N GLU A 145 2.43 5.86 5.79
CA GLU A 145 1.46 6.37 4.79
C GLU A 145 0.07 6.42 5.45
N GLU A 146 -0.37 5.24 5.92
CA GLU A 146 -1.71 4.94 6.48
C GLU A 146 -2.10 5.73 7.73
N VAL A 147 -1.14 6.44 8.31
CA VAL A 147 -1.34 7.29 9.51
C VAL A 147 -0.91 8.75 9.28
N GLY A 148 -0.68 9.14 8.02
CA GLY A 148 -0.52 10.53 7.61
C GLY A 148 0.73 10.86 6.81
N LEU A 149 1.18 9.97 5.91
CA LEU A 149 2.22 10.26 4.88
C LEU A 149 3.59 10.69 5.44
N ARG A 150 3.89 10.34 6.69
CA ARG A 150 5.04 10.92 7.42
C ARG A 150 6.37 10.49 6.84
N GLY A 151 6.46 9.22 6.41
CA GLY A 151 7.67 8.68 5.76
C GLY A 151 8.01 9.45 4.50
N ALA A 152 7.06 9.61 3.58
CA ALA A 152 7.26 10.37 2.34
C ALA A 152 7.59 11.83 2.59
N THR A 153 6.87 12.49 3.52
CA THR A 153 7.13 13.89 3.89
C THR A 153 8.60 14.10 4.25
N ILE A 154 9.12 13.29 5.19
CA ILE A 154 10.50 13.42 5.67
C ILE A 154 11.52 12.96 4.61
N ALA A 155 11.23 11.88 3.88
CA ALA A 155 12.13 11.38 2.84
C ALA A 155 12.31 12.39 1.71
N ALA A 156 11.22 12.93 1.17
CA ALA A 156 11.27 13.93 0.11
C ALA A 156 11.91 15.24 0.59
N TYR A 157 11.62 15.68 1.82
CA TYR A 157 12.31 16.85 2.39
C TYR A 157 13.81 16.64 2.50
N ASN A 158 14.29 15.47 2.92
CA ASN A 158 15.72 15.23 3.10
C ASN A 158 16.45 14.98 1.79
N LEU A 159 15.84 14.23 0.87
CA LEU A 159 16.43 13.90 -0.43
C LEU A 159 16.38 15.09 -1.39
N ASN A 160 15.38 15.96 -1.27
CA ASN A 160 15.12 17.10 -2.16
C ASN A 160 15.23 16.69 -3.65
N PRO A 161 14.44 15.71 -4.10
CA PRO A 161 14.59 15.17 -5.44
C PRO A 161 14.14 16.19 -6.50
N TRP A 162 14.77 16.13 -7.68
CA TRP A 162 14.32 16.88 -8.85
C TRP A 162 12.94 16.44 -9.32
N ALA A 163 12.74 15.12 -9.38
CA ALA A 163 11.48 14.47 -9.68
C ALA A 163 11.27 13.26 -8.76
N ALA A 164 10.02 12.99 -8.42
CA ALA A 164 9.61 11.86 -7.60
C ALA A 164 8.42 11.15 -8.23
N ILE A 165 8.50 9.83 -8.28
CA ILE A 165 7.40 8.96 -8.71
C ILE A 165 6.98 8.19 -7.46
N ALA A 166 5.78 8.49 -6.95
CA ALA A 166 5.17 7.62 -5.96
C ALA A 166 4.58 6.40 -6.67
N THR A 167 4.68 5.25 -6.03
CA THR A 167 3.89 4.07 -6.35
C THR A 167 2.98 3.79 -5.19
N ASP A 168 1.77 3.33 -5.50
CA ASP A 168 0.75 2.98 -4.52
C ASP A 168 -0.26 2.05 -5.19
N VAL A 169 -1.22 1.50 -4.48
CA VAL A 169 -2.35 0.80 -5.10
C VAL A 169 -3.45 1.78 -5.53
N THR A 170 -4.35 1.32 -6.40
CA THR A 170 -5.62 2.00 -6.68
C THR A 170 -6.75 0.99 -6.79
N HIS A 171 -7.97 1.43 -6.48
CA HIS A 171 -9.15 0.59 -6.60
C HIS A 171 -9.40 0.17 -8.05
N ALA A 172 -9.60 -1.13 -8.25
CA ALA A 172 -10.10 -1.71 -9.49
C ALA A 172 -11.58 -2.10 -9.37
N VAL A 173 -12.24 -2.31 -10.51
CA VAL A 173 -13.62 -2.82 -10.56
C VAL A 173 -13.71 -4.17 -9.85
N ALA A 174 -14.63 -4.25 -8.90
CA ALA A 174 -14.91 -5.40 -8.03
C ALA A 174 -16.43 -5.53 -7.81
N PRO A 175 -16.93 -6.61 -7.16
CA PRO A 175 -18.35 -6.73 -6.81
C PRO A 175 -18.89 -5.45 -6.15
N ASP A 176 -20.04 -5.00 -6.63
CA ASP A 176 -20.75 -3.77 -6.19
C ASP A 176 -20.01 -2.43 -6.40
N ILE A 177 -18.84 -2.42 -7.05
CA ILE A 177 -18.13 -1.20 -7.45
C ILE A 177 -18.42 -0.92 -8.93
N LYS A 178 -19.02 0.24 -9.23
CA LYS A 178 -19.30 0.62 -10.63
C LYS A 178 -18.04 1.14 -11.32
N PRO A 179 -17.81 0.86 -12.61
CA PRO A 179 -16.64 1.37 -13.34
C PRO A 179 -16.42 2.88 -13.20
N GLY A 180 -17.48 3.69 -13.26
CA GLY A 180 -17.37 5.15 -13.12
C GLY A 180 -16.87 5.65 -11.76
N GLU A 181 -16.96 4.83 -10.70
CA GLU A 181 -16.51 5.20 -9.35
C GLU A 181 -14.99 5.06 -9.20
N VAL A 182 -14.38 4.16 -9.98
CA VAL A 182 -12.96 3.81 -9.91
C VAL A 182 -12.23 4.06 -11.23
N GLY A 183 -12.79 4.88 -12.12
CA GLY A 183 -12.16 5.22 -13.40
C GLY A 183 -12.08 4.08 -14.41
N GLY A 184 -12.87 3.01 -14.23
CA GLY A 184 -12.88 1.85 -15.10
C GLY A 184 -11.62 0.99 -15.00
N ILE A 185 -10.84 1.14 -13.93
CA ILE A 185 -9.60 0.40 -13.73
C ILE A 185 -9.90 -1.09 -13.54
N GLU A 186 -9.22 -1.93 -14.30
CA GLU A 186 -9.34 -3.39 -14.26
C GLU A 186 -8.01 -4.05 -13.90
N LEU A 187 -8.09 -5.22 -13.25
CA LEU A 187 -6.93 -6.10 -13.07
C LEU A 187 -6.55 -6.73 -14.41
N GLY A 188 -5.24 -6.92 -14.64
CA GLY A 188 -4.67 -7.51 -15.85
C GLY A 188 -4.62 -6.58 -17.06
N LYS A 189 -4.83 -5.28 -16.85
CA LYS A 189 -4.80 -4.23 -17.90
C LYS A 189 -3.61 -3.29 -17.76
N GLY A 190 -2.66 -3.61 -16.88
CA GLY A 190 -1.45 -2.84 -16.64
C GLY A 190 -1.57 -1.81 -15.52
N PRO A 191 -0.42 -1.25 -15.08
CA PRO A 191 -0.35 -0.18 -14.08
C PRO A 191 -1.13 1.06 -14.51
N VAL A 192 -1.46 1.90 -13.53
CA VAL A 192 -2.33 3.06 -13.70
C VAL A 192 -1.53 4.35 -13.56
N ILE A 193 -1.42 5.11 -14.63
CA ILE A 193 -0.83 6.44 -14.60
C ILE A 193 -1.89 7.42 -14.11
N SER A 194 -1.61 8.11 -13.01
CA SER A 194 -2.53 9.10 -12.44
C SER A 194 -2.30 10.48 -13.03
N LEU A 195 -3.41 11.18 -13.31
CA LEU A 195 -3.43 12.51 -13.92
C LEU A 195 -4.30 13.45 -13.09
N GLY A 196 -3.84 14.68 -12.88
CA GLY A 196 -4.57 15.63 -12.04
C GLY A 196 -3.68 16.74 -11.51
N ALA A 197 -4.27 17.60 -10.69
CA ALA A 197 -3.58 18.77 -10.14
C ALA A 197 -2.40 18.41 -9.23
N ASN A 198 -2.41 17.20 -8.66
CA ASN A 198 -1.35 16.68 -7.78
C ASN A 198 -0.06 16.30 -8.53
N PHE A 199 -0.11 16.18 -9.86
CA PHE A 199 0.95 15.58 -10.65
C PHE A 199 1.46 16.55 -11.70
N THR A 200 2.71 16.37 -12.12
CA THR A 200 3.32 17.20 -13.15
C THR A 200 3.06 16.64 -14.53
N ARG A 201 2.43 17.46 -15.38
CA ARG A 201 2.02 17.05 -16.73
C ARG A 201 3.13 16.44 -17.58
N ALA A 202 4.28 17.10 -17.59
CA ALA A 202 5.43 16.63 -18.37
C ALA A 202 5.88 15.23 -17.92
N LEU A 203 5.76 14.91 -16.64
CA LEU A 203 6.19 13.62 -16.11
C LEU A 203 5.22 12.49 -16.48
N TRP A 204 3.90 12.69 -16.38
CA TRP A 204 2.96 11.65 -16.84
C TRP A 204 2.99 11.48 -18.36
N GLU A 205 3.26 12.54 -19.13
CA GLU A 205 3.43 12.43 -20.59
C GLU A 205 4.67 11.59 -20.94
N ILE A 206 5.76 11.69 -20.15
CA ILE A 206 6.92 10.80 -20.30
C ILE A 206 6.55 9.36 -19.96
N MET A 207 5.80 9.13 -18.88
CA MET A 207 5.33 7.78 -18.52
C MET A 207 4.49 7.16 -19.65
N GLU A 208 3.50 7.89 -20.18
CA GLU A 208 2.65 7.46 -21.30
C GLU A 208 3.49 7.16 -22.56
N GLN A 209 4.43 8.05 -22.92
CA GLN A 209 5.33 7.85 -24.07
C GLN A 209 6.22 6.61 -23.92
N GLN A 210 6.77 6.38 -22.72
CA GLN A 210 7.62 5.22 -22.45
C GLN A 210 6.79 3.94 -22.44
N ALA A 211 5.56 3.96 -21.93
CA ALA A 211 4.65 2.83 -22.02
C ALA A 211 4.36 2.48 -23.49
N GLU A 212 4.00 3.46 -24.31
CA GLU A 212 3.68 3.28 -25.72
C GLU A 212 4.88 2.79 -26.55
N LYS A 213 6.04 3.44 -26.38
CA LYS A 213 7.28 3.10 -27.09
C LYS A 213 7.70 1.64 -26.83
N ASN A 214 7.51 1.17 -25.61
CA ASN A 214 7.94 -0.16 -25.18
C ASN A 214 6.78 -1.17 -25.12
N LYS A 215 5.59 -0.79 -25.60
CA LYS A 215 4.38 -1.64 -25.65
C LYS A 215 3.95 -2.19 -24.29
N ILE A 216 4.14 -1.40 -23.24
CA ILE A 216 3.67 -1.74 -21.90
C ILE A 216 2.20 -1.34 -21.79
N PRO A 217 1.28 -2.27 -21.48
CA PRO A 217 -0.11 -1.92 -21.22
C PRO A 217 -0.19 -1.01 -19.99
N TYR A 218 -1.01 0.03 -20.07
CA TYR A 218 -1.26 0.92 -18.94
C TYR A 218 -2.70 1.44 -18.99
N GLN A 219 -3.16 1.96 -17.86
CA GLN A 219 -4.46 2.59 -17.69
C GLN A 219 -4.28 4.03 -17.22
N ARG A 220 -5.30 4.86 -17.39
CA ARG A 220 -5.28 6.26 -16.95
C ARG A 220 -6.32 6.48 -15.87
N GLN A 221 -5.95 7.20 -14.82
CA GLN A 221 -6.88 7.58 -13.76
C GLN A 221 -6.85 9.09 -13.54
N GLY A 222 -8.03 9.72 -13.62
CA GLY A 222 -8.20 11.10 -13.24
C GLY A 222 -8.31 11.23 -11.71
N VAL A 223 -7.42 12.01 -11.10
CA VAL A 223 -7.39 12.28 -9.66
C VAL A 223 -7.66 13.78 -9.45
N PRO A 224 -8.93 14.16 -9.19
CA PRO A 224 -9.32 15.57 -9.16
C PRO A 224 -8.93 16.31 -7.87
N SER A 225 -8.56 15.58 -6.81
CA SER A 225 -8.29 16.11 -5.47
C SER A 225 -7.13 15.33 -4.81
N ARG A 226 -7.04 15.36 -3.49
CA ARG A 226 -6.10 14.56 -2.70
C ARG A 226 -6.06 13.12 -3.18
N SER A 227 -4.87 12.64 -3.59
CA SER A 227 -4.67 11.27 -4.07
C SER A 227 -4.83 10.22 -2.98
N GLY A 228 -4.73 10.61 -1.70
CA GLY A 228 -4.64 9.68 -0.59
C GLY A 228 -3.19 9.33 -0.30
N THR A 229 -2.45 9.02 -1.36
CA THR A 229 -1.08 8.50 -1.41
C THR A 229 0.04 9.46 -1.01
N ASP A 230 1.24 8.91 -0.85
CA ASP A 230 2.50 9.63 -0.61
C ASP A 230 2.79 10.76 -1.63
N ALA A 231 2.33 10.63 -2.87
CA ALA A 231 2.46 11.67 -3.90
C ALA A 231 1.91 13.03 -3.42
N TRP A 232 0.84 13.01 -2.63
CA TRP A 232 0.19 14.20 -2.10
C TRP A 232 1.12 15.05 -1.22
N ALA A 233 1.92 14.39 -0.38
CA ALA A 233 2.89 15.06 0.48
C ALA A 233 4.10 15.53 -0.33
N ILE A 234 4.62 14.66 -1.20
CA ILE A 234 5.87 14.89 -1.94
C ILE A 234 5.79 16.15 -2.84
N GLN A 235 4.64 16.39 -3.48
CA GLN A 235 4.49 17.48 -4.47
C GLN A 235 4.85 18.88 -3.92
N ILE A 236 4.62 19.14 -2.63
CA ILE A 236 4.76 20.47 -2.03
C ILE A 236 6.09 20.66 -1.29
N GLU A 237 6.91 19.61 -1.24
CA GLU A 237 8.17 19.66 -0.50
C GLU A 237 9.14 20.68 -1.10
N ARG A 238 9.85 21.40 -0.20
CA ARG A 238 10.89 22.39 -0.53
C ARG A 238 10.57 23.40 -1.65
N GLY A 239 9.30 23.78 -1.78
CA GLY A 239 8.84 24.76 -2.77
C GLY A 239 8.29 24.15 -4.06
N GLY A 240 8.20 22.81 -4.12
CA GLY A 240 7.56 22.06 -5.18
C GLY A 240 8.49 21.00 -5.77
N THR A 241 7.97 19.78 -5.92
CA THR A 241 8.65 18.64 -6.54
C THR A 241 7.93 18.26 -7.83
N ILE A 242 8.66 17.90 -8.89
CA ILE A 242 8.03 17.27 -10.07
C ILE A 242 7.52 15.89 -9.62
N THR A 243 6.21 15.76 -9.46
CA THR A 243 5.62 14.54 -8.88
C THR A 243 4.78 13.79 -9.90
N GLY A 244 4.89 12.47 -9.92
CA GLY A 244 4.01 11.57 -10.63
C GLY A 244 3.56 10.42 -9.74
N LEU A 245 2.52 9.71 -10.17
CA LEU A 245 1.98 8.54 -9.47
C LEU A 245 1.67 7.45 -10.49
N ILE A 246 2.22 6.26 -10.24
CA ILE A 246 1.91 5.05 -10.98
C ILE A 246 1.35 4.04 -10.00
N SER A 247 0.09 3.65 -10.19
CA SER A 247 -0.61 2.81 -9.23
C SER A 247 -0.80 1.36 -9.71
N MET A 248 -0.79 0.43 -8.76
CA MET A 248 -1.13 -0.97 -9.00
C MET A 248 -2.65 -1.19 -8.87
N PRO A 249 -3.34 -1.78 -9.86
CA PRO A 249 -4.74 -2.17 -9.70
C PRO A 249 -4.92 -3.18 -8.56
N ASN A 250 -5.80 -2.86 -7.61
CA ASN A 250 -6.06 -3.65 -6.41
C ASN A 250 -7.57 -3.83 -6.17
N ARG A 251 -7.97 -5.04 -5.78
CA ARG A 251 -9.30 -5.32 -5.24
C ARG A 251 -9.23 -5.59 -3.74
N TYR A 252 -10.26 -5.09 -3.05
CA TYR A 252 -10.46 -5.30 -1.62
C TYR A 252 -9.39 -4.67 -0.74
N MET A 253 -8.80 -3.57 -1.20
CA MET A 253 -7.88 -2.68 -0.49
C MET A 253 -8.28 -2.49 0.99
N HIS A 254 -7.30 -2.55 1.89
CA HIS A 254 -7.46 -2.49 3.35
C HIS A 254 -8.27 -3.66 3.96
N SER A 255 -8.34 -4.78 3.25
CA SER A 255 -8.84 -6.04 3.82
C SER A 255 -7.68 -7.01 4.06
N PRO A 256 -7.86 -8.03 4.93
CA PRO A 256 -6.86 -9.09 5.09
C PRO A 256 -6.57 -9.90 3.81
N ASN A 257 -7.39 -9.74 2.76
CA ASN A 257 -7.35 -10.55 1.56
C ASN A 257 -7.54 -9.68 0.31
N GLU A 258 -6.48 -8.95 -0.03
CA GLU A 258 -6.42 -8.13 -1.24
C GLU A 258 -6.07 -8.98 -2.45
N VAL A 259 -6.50 -8.55 -3.63
CA VAL A 259 -6.24 -9.26 -4.88
C VAL A 259 -5.62 -8.33 -5.92
N ILE A 260 -4.49 -8.76 -6.47
CA ILE A 260 -3.78 -8.11 -7.57
C ILE A 260 -3.51 -9.10 -8.71
N HIS A 261 -3.04 -8.60 -9.85
CA HIS A 261 -2.65 -9.41 -11.00
C HIS A 261 -1.13 -9.37 -11.20
N MET A 262 -0.46 -10.53 -11.22
CA MET A 262 1.01 -10.61 -11.30
C MET A 262 1.59 -9.91 -12.52
N LYS A 263 0.95 -10.02 -13.70
CA LYS A 263 1.41 -9.27 -14.88
C LYS A 263 1.31 -7.75 -14.72
N ASP A 264 0.38 -7.23 -13.92
CA ASP A 264 0.33 -5.78 -13.71
C ASP A 264 1.53 -5.32 -12.87
N LEU A 265 2.04 -6.16 -11.96
CA LEU A 265 3.23 -5.91 -11.16
C LEU A 265 4.49 -5.92 -12.03
N GLU A 266 4.63 -6.92 -12.91
CA GLU A 266 5.72 -6.98 -13.90
C GLU A 266 5.70 -5.76 -14.84
N ASN A 267 4.51 -5.36 -15.29
CA ASN A 267 4.32 -4.17 -16.13
C ASN A 267 4.58 -2.87 -15.36
N LEU A 268 4.24 -2.80 -14.06
CA LEU A 268 4.57 -1.68 -13.19
C LEU A 268 6.09 -1.50 -13.11
N ALA A 269 6.82 -2.59 -12.83
CA ALA A 269 8.27 -2.55 -12.76
C ALA A 269 8.89 -2.12 -14.10
N SER A 270 8.38 -2.68 -15.21
CA SER A 270 8.82 -2.32 -16.56
C SER A 270 8.54 -0.85 -16.89
N LEU A 271 7.38 -0.33 -16.49
CA LEU A 271 7.01 1.06 -16.71
C LEU A 271 7.90 2.01 -15.90
N LEU A 272 8.22 1.66 -14.65
CA LEU A 272 9.17 2.41 -13.83
C LEU A 272 10.55 2.43 -14.50
N THR A 273 11.10 1.27 -14.88
CA THR A 273 12.40 1.15 -15.57
C THR A 273 12.47 2.07 -16.79
N HIS A 274 11.48 1.99 -17.68
CA HIS A 274 11.50 2.79 -18.91
C HIS A 274 11.18 4.26 -18.67
N THR A 275 10.37 4.59 -17.67
CA THR A 275 10.18 5.99 -17.24
C THR A 275 11.49 6.59 -16.76
N LEU A 276 12.28 5.85 -15.98
CA LEU A 276 13.60 6.28 -15.53
C LEU A 276 14.57 6.50 -16.71
N HIS A 277 14.56 5.63 -17.72
CA HIS A 277 15.31 5.90 -18.97
C HIS A 277 14.79 7.10 -19.75
N GLY A 278 13.48 7.38 -19.70
CA GLY A 278 12.91 8.58 -20.30
C GLY A 278 13.30 9.86 -19.56
N LEU A 279 13.63 9.76 -18.28
CA LEU A 279 14.13 10.85 -17.45
C LEU A 279 15.66 11.00 -17.53
N ASP A 280 16.39 9.94 -17.87
CA ASP A 280 17.83 9.97 -18.08
C ASP A 280 18.17 10.91 -19.26
N GLY A 281 18.92 11.98 -18.97
CA GLY A 281 19.20 13.06 -19.93
C GLY A 281 18.03 14.02 -20.21
N SER A 282 16.92 13.92 -19.47
CA SER A 282 15.78 14.85 -19.60
C SER A 282 16.02 16.17 -18.87
N ASP A 283 15.44 17.25 -19.37
CA ASP A 283 15.53 18.60 -18.82
C ASP A 283 14.18 19.15 -18.31
N ILE A 284 13.22 18.27 -17.99
CA ILE A 284 11.90 18.70 -17.53
C ILE A 284 11.99 19.72 -16.38
N GLN A 285 11.35 20.86 -16.60
CA GLN A 285 11.40 21.97 -15.67
C GLN A 285 10.16 22.00 -14.80
N HIS A 286 10.38 22.16 -13.49
CA HIS A 286 9.30 22.34 -12.52
C HIS A 286 8.49 23.61 -12.80
N ASN A 287 9.19 24.71 -13.12
CA ASN A 287 8.58 26.00 -13.43
C ASN A 287 8.94 26.45 -14.84
N LYS A 288 7.94 26.84 -15.63
CA LYS A 288 8.19 27.62 -16.85
C LYS A 288 8.29 29.10 -16.46
N THR A 289 9.43 29.73 -16.74
CA THR A 289 9.56 31.18 -16.54
C THR A 289 8.72 31.90 -17.61
N VAL A 290 7.55 32.40 -17.23
CA VAL A 290 6.60 33.04 -18.17
C VAL A 290 6.96 34.51 -18.46
N HIS A 291 7.80 35.12 -17.62
CA HIS A 291 8.35 36.47 -17.86
C HIS A 291 9.82 36.58 -17.44
N LYS A 292 10.69 36.94 -18.38
CA LYS A 292 12.03 37.50 -18.10
C LYS A 292 11.87 39.01 -17.96
N LYS A 293 12.40 39.60 -16.88
CA LYS A 293 12.61 41.06 -16.79
C LYS A 293 13.69 41.49 -17.79
#